data_AF-A0A1G0WUX6-F1
#
_entry.id   AF-A0A1G0WUX6-F1
#
_cell.length_a   1.000
_cell.length_b   1.000
_cell.length_c   1.000
_cell.angle_alpha   90.00
_cell.angle_beta   90.00
_cell.angle_gamma   90.00
#
_symmetry.space_group_name_H-M   'P 1'
#
loop_
_entity.id
_entity.type
_entity.pdbx_description
1 polymer ?
#
loop_
_entity_poly.entity_id
_entity_poly.type
_entity_poly.pdbx_seq_one_letter_code
_entity_poly.pdbx_strand_id
1 'polypeptide(L)'
;MIIECTYLVTTSSGQGDKSKTEITIKDLIIEHYPKAKFIGFVDGIGWYVRLSDLKRMVSAYSDVFTFHKDEIERFETFLKKEFHKR
;
A
#
# COMPACT_ATOMS: atom_id res chain seq x y z
N MET A 1 -11.02 -3.35 6.30
CA MET A 1 -10.03 -3.03 5.25
C MET A 1 -9.45 -1.68 5.59
N ILE A 2 -8.13 -1.53 5.48
CA ILE A 2 -7.39 -0.30 5.75
C ILE A 2 -6.61 0.02 4.47
N ILE A 3 -6.65 1.27 4.02
CA ILE A 3 -6.02 1.72 2.78
C ILE A 3 -5.11 2.90 3.10
N GLU A 4 -3.84 2.79 2.71
CA GLU A 4 -2.82 3.83 2.86
C GLU A 4 -2.46 4.38 1.47
N CYS A 5 -2.49 5.71 1.31
CA CYS A 5 -2.19 6.37 0.04
C CYS A 5 -0.90 7.19 0.13
N THR A 6 0.08 6.89 -0.73
CA THR A 6 1.37 7.56 -0.80
C THR A 6 1.50 8.34 -2.11
N TYR A 7 1.76 9.64 -2.00
CA TYR A 7 1.91 10.56 -3.15
C TYR A 7 3.34 11.10 -3.26
N LEU A 8 3.79 11.48 -4.46
CA LEU A 8 5.14 12.02 -4.73
C LEU A 8 5.61 13.07 -3.71
N VAL A 9 4.76 14.04 -3.37
CA VAL A 9 5.09 15.14 -2.44
C VAL A 9 5.44 14.65 -1.03
N THR A 10 4.99 13.47 -0.64
CA THR A 10 5.22 12.89 0.70
C THR A 10 6.55 12.14 0.85
N THR A 11 7.42 12.17 -0.17
CA THR A 11 8.51 11.20 -0.30
C THR A 11 9.93 11.75 -0.36
N SER A 12 10.15 13.07 -0.28
CA SER A 12 11.48 13.64 -0.60
C SER A 12 12.58 13.50 0.48
N SER A 13 12.28 12.99 1.68
CA SER A 13 13.32 12.67 2.70
C SER A 13 12.95 11.52 3.65
N GLY A 14 11.66 11.29 3.91
CA GLY A 14 11.16 10.28 4.84
C GLY A 14 10.88 8.89 4.27
N GLN A 15 11.25 8.59 3.01
CA GLN A 15 10.94 7.30 2.37
C GLN A 15 11.47 6.08 3.14
N GLY A 16 12.70 6.17 3.66
CA GLY A 16 13.32 5.09 4.43
C GLY A 16 12.56 4.82 5.71
N ASP A 17 12.20 5.87 6.46
CA ASP A 17 11.45 5.73 7.71
C ASP A 17 10.01 5.32 7.45
N LYS A 18 9.36 5.83 6.40
CA LYS A 18 8.05 5.36 5.95
C LYS A 18 8.08 3.87 5.67
N SER A 19 9.06 3.37 4.91
CA SER A 19 9.18 1.93 4.60
C SER A 19 9.28 1.05 5.86
N LYS A 20 9.94 1.54 6.92
CA LYS A 20 10.01 0.84 8.21
C LYS A 20 8.69 0.93 8.96
N THR A 21 8.07 2.11 8.99
CA THR A 21 6.78 2.35 9.65
C THR A 21 5.69 1.48 9.06
N GLU A 22 5.57 1.38 7.73
CA GLU A 22 4.52 0.54 7.10
C GLU A 22 4.64 -0.93 7.48
N ILE A 23 5.87 -1.44 7.68
CA ILE A 23 6.10 -2.80 8.17
C ILE A 23 5.63 -2.95 9.61
N THR A 24 5.99 -2.02 10.49
CA THR A 24 5.51 -2.05 11.88
C THR A 24 3.99 -1.96 11.93
N ILE A 25 3.37 -1.13 11.07
CA ILE A 25 1.92 -1.01 10.97
C ILE A 25 1.29 -2.32 10.50
N LYS A 26 1.89 -3.02 9.53
CA LYS A 26 1.45 -4.36 9.14
C LYS A 26 1.44 -5.30 10.34
N ASP A 27 2.51 -5.36 11.12
CA ASP A 27 2.62 -6.25 12.26
C ASP A 27 1.52 -5.96 13.30
N LEU A 28 1.28 -4.68 13.59
CA LEU A 28 0.20 -4.24 14.50
C LEU A 28 -1.20 -4.55 13.95
N ILE A 29 -1.42 -4.40 12.64
CA ILE A 29 -2.70 -4.75 12.01
C ILE A 29 -2.94 -6.26 12.11
N ILE A 30 -1.93 -7.08 11.87
CA ILE A 30 -2.05 -8.55 12.00
C ILE A 30 -2.37 -8.92 13.45
N GLU A 31 -1.71 -8.29 14.42
CA GLU A 31 -1.91 -8.54 15.85
C GLU A 31 -3.33 -8.19 16.31
N HIS A 32 -3.82 -6.98 16.00
CA HIS A 32 -5.09 -6.48 16.53
C HIS A 32 -6.30 -6.71 15.63
N TYR A 33 -6.07 -6.85 14.32
CA TYR A 33 -7.11 -6.95 13.29
C TYR A 33 -6.78 -8.02 12.24
N PRO A 34 -6.64 -9.31 12.60
CA PRO A 34 -6.14 -10.37 11.72
C PRO A 34 -7.00 -10.63 10.47
N LYS A 35 -8.25 -10.14 10.44
CA LYS A 35 -9.14 -10.22 9.27
C LYS A 35 -9.08 -8.99 8.37
N ALA A 36 -8.38 -7.93 8.78
CA ALA A 36 -8.22 -6.72 7.99
C ALA A 36 -7.18 -6.92 6.90
N LYS A 37 -7.48 -6.42 5.70
CA LYS A 37 -6.51 -6.26 4.62
C LYS A 37 -5.91 -4.87 4.68
N PHE A 38 -4.59 -4.78 4.55
CA PHE A 38 -3.85 -3.53 4.50
C PHE A 38 -3.41 -3.26 3.05
N ILE A 39 -3.99 -2.25 2.40
CA ILE A 39 -3.82 -2.00 0.97
C ILE A 39 -3.00 -0.72 0.77
N GLY A 40 -2.00 -0.78 -0.13
CA GLY A 40 -1.17 0.38 -0.46
C GLY A 40 -1.53 1.00 -1.80
N PHE A 41 -1.70 2.31 -1.85
CA PHE A 41 -1.71 3.09 -3.09
C PHE A 41 -0.40 3.85 -3.20
N VAL A 42 0.39 3.57 -4.24
CA VAL A 42 1.74 4.11 -4.39
C VAL A 42 1.88 4.89 -5.69
N ASP A 43 2.22 6.16 -5.56
CA ASP A 43 2.68 6.99 -6.68
C ASP A 43 4.14 6.66 -7.02
N GLY A 44 4.35 5.96 -8.14
CA GLY A 44 5.61 5.27 -8.46
C GLY A 44 6.81 6.17 -8.74
N ILE A 45 6.60 7.43 -9.16
CA ILE A 45 7.72 8.28 -9.60
C ILE A 45 8.63 8.72 -8.44
N GLY A 46 8.09 8.85 -7.23
CA GLY A 46 8.89 9.20 -6.05
C GLY A 46 9.89 8.12 -5.66
N TRP A 47 9.59 6.87 -5.99
CA TRP A 47 10.35 5.70 -5.56
C TRP A 47 11.40 5.22 -6.56
N TYR A 48 11.49 5.84 -7.74
CA TYR A 48 12.40 5.43 -8.80
C TYR A 48 13.87 5.35 -8.35
N VAL A 49 14.30 6.31 -7.52
CA VAL A 49 15.67 6.37 -6.99
C VAL A 49 15.89 5.50 -5.73
N ARG A 50 14.83 4.86 -5.19
CA ARG A 50 14.86 4.05 -3.96
C ARG A 50 14.13 2.71 -4.11
N LEU A 51 14.53 1.93 -5.11
CA LEU A 51 13.92 0.63 -5.42
C LEU A 51 13.94 -0.37 -4.25
N SER A 52 14.98 -0.36 -3.41
CA SER A 52 15.07 -1.24 -2.24
C SER A 52 14.02 -0.91 -1.17
N ASP A 53 13.85 0.37 -0.85
CA ASP A 53 12.89 0.85 0.13
C ASP A 53 11.46 0.65 -0.40
N LEU A 54 11.25 0.82 -1.71
CA LEU A 54 9.99 0.51 -2.37
C LEU A 54 9.61 -0.96 -2.22
N LYS A 55 10.53 -1.88 -2.56
CA LYS A 55 10.29 -3.34 -2.41
C LYS A 55 9.93 -3.70 -0.98
N ARG A 56 10.66 -3.11 -0.02
CA ARG A 56 10.41 -3.29 1.41
C ARG A 56 9.01 -2.80 1.80
N MET A 57 8.63 -1.59 1.39
CA MET A 57 7.31 -1.02 1.68
C MET A 57 6.18 -1.82 1.02
N VAL A 58 6.33 -2.21 -0.26
CA VAL A 58 5.32 -2.99 -0.98
C VAL A 58 5.06 -4.34 -0.32
N SER A 59 6.08 -4.96 0.31
CA SER A 59 5.92 -6.21 1.08
C SER A 59 5.10 -6.07 2.37
N ALA A 60 4.87 -4.84 2.83
CA ALA A 60 4.05 -4.56 4.00
C ALA A 60 2.55 -4.73 3.68
N TYR A 61 2.13 -4.37 2.47
CA TYR A 61 0.74 -4.40 2.06
C TYR A 61 0.30 -5.80 1.60
N SER A 62 -1.00 -6.05 1.70
CA SER A 62 -1.66 -7.25 1.17
C SER A 62 -1.81 -7.20 -0.35
N ASP A 63 -2.00 -6.01 -0.91
CA ASP A 63 -1.99 -5.71 -2.35
C ASP A 63 -1.61 -4.23 -2.52
N VAL A 64 -1.05 -3.89 -3.68
CA VAL A 64 -0.59 -2.54 -3.99
C VAL A 64 -1.16 -2.09 -5.31
N PHE A 65 -1.73 -0.90 -5.35
CA PHE A 65 -2.29 -0.25 -6.52
C PHE A 65 -1.53 1.05 -6.82
N THR A 66 -1.68 1.55 -8.03
CA THR A 66 -1.24 2.90 -8.39
C THR A 66 -2.43 3.74 -8.81
N PHE A 67 -2.21 5.04 -8.99
CA PHE A 67 -3.23 5.96 -9.48
C PHE A 67 -3.42 5.90 -11.00
N HIS A 68 -2.74 4.97 -11.69
CA HIS A 68 -2.98 4.72 -13.10
C HIS A 68 -4.40 4.17 -13.31
N LYS A 69 -5.06 4.58 -14.40
CA LYS A 69 -6.46 4.23 -14.66
C LYS A 69 -6.73 2.72 -14.57
N ASP A 70 -5.88 1.91 -15.19
CA ASP A 70 -6.01 0.44 -15.19
C ASP A 70 -5.93 -0.15 -13.78
N GLU A 71 -5.13 0.45 -12.89
CA GLU A 71 -5.01 0.03 -11.50
C GLU A 71 -6.22 0.45 -10.66
N ILE A 72 -6.86 1.57 -11.00
CA ILE A 72 -8.15 1.97 -10.42
C ILE A 72 -9.25 0.98 -10.83
N GLU A 73 -9.30 0.58 -12.10
CA GLU A 73 -10.25 -0.43 -12.59
C GLU A 73 -10.00 -1.81 -11.93
N ARG A 74 -8.73 -2.17 -11.72
CA ARG A 74 -8.34 -3.36 -10.95
C ARG A 74 -8.80 -3.27 -9.50
N PHE A 75 -8.64 -2.09 -8.89
CA PHE A 75 -9.08 -1.84 -7.51
C PHE A 75 -10.60 -1.93 -7.36
N GLU A 76 -11.38 -1.39 -8.30
CA GLU A 76 -12.83 -1.58 -8.31
C GLU A 76 -13.23 -3.05 -8.37
N THR A 77 -12.54 -3.82 -9.21
CA THR A 77 -12.76 -5.27 -9.34
C THR A 77 -12.40 -6.00 -8.04
N PHE A 78 -11.31 -5.59 -7.39
CA PHE A 78 -10.93 -6.08 -6.06
C PHE A 78 -12.03 -5.79 -5.03
N LEU A 79 -12.50 -4.54 -4.92
CA LEU A 79 -13.59 -4.17 -4.01
C LEU A 79 -14.87 -4.97 -4.28
N LYS A 80 -15.23 -5.15 -5.55
CA LYS A 80 -16.40 -5.97 -5.93
C LYS A 80 -16.26 -7.39 -5.40
N LYS A 81 -15.10 -8.03 -5.56
CA LYS A 81 -14.84 -9.40 -5.06
C LYS A 81 -14.85 -9.48 -3.53
N GLU A 82 -14.35 -8.46 -2.84
CA GLU A 82 -14.28 -8.45 -1.38
C GLU A 82 -15.66 -8.23 -0.73
N PHE A 83 -16.50 -7.38 -1.32
CA PHE A 83 -17.77 -6.96 -0.69
C PHE A 83 -19.03 -7.57 -1.32
N HIS A 84 -18.99 -8.08 -2.56
CA HIS A 84 -20.11 -8.78 -3.21
C HIS A 84 -20.07 -10.30 -3.04
N LYS A 85 -19.18 -10.86 -2.21
CA LYS A 85 -19.38 -12.20 -1.64
C LYS A 85 -20.53 -12.14 -0.63
N ARG A 86 -21.76 -12.11 -1.13
CA ARG A 86 -22.99 -12.45 -0.40
C ARG A 86 -23.71 -13.56 -1.15
#